data_AF-A0A314XMS4-F1
#
_entry.id   AF-A0A314XMS4-F1
#
_cell.length_a   1.000
_cell.length_b   1.000
_cell.length_c   1.000
_cell.angle_alpha   90.00
_cell.angle_beta   90.00
_cell.angle_gamma   90.00
#
_symmetry.space_group_name_H-M   'P 1'
#
loop_
_entity.id
_entity.type
_entity.pdbx_description
1 polymer ?
#
loop_
_entity_poly.entity_id
_entity_poly.type
_entity_poly.pdbx_seq_one_letter_code
_entity_poly.pdbx_strand_id
1 'polypeptide(L)'
;MLTYIRLSIIYSHNSYIFLLHYLAIKILYQGGQTEIVAIDVAQVGSSNWSFLTRNNGAIWDTSRVPAGGLQFRFLVTAGYDGKTVWAKNVLPANWKPGVIYDTKVQISDIAKDGCSPCDDGNWK
;
A
#
# COMPACT_ATOMS: atom_id res chain seq x y z
N MET A 1 5.54 -18.14 0.54
CA MET A 1 4.37 -17.69 -0.24
C MET A 1 4.70 -16.30 -0.77
N LEU A 2 4.58 -16.06 -2.08
CA LEU A 2 4.90 -14.75 -2.67
C LEU A 2 3.66 -13.85 -2.59
N THR A 3 3.77 -12.70 -1.91
CA THR A 3 2.72 -11.68 -1.90
C THR A 3 3.01 -10.69 -3.03
N TYR A 4 2.08 -10.53 -3.97
CA TYR A 4 2.16 -9.54 -5.05
C TYR A 4 1.29 -8.34 -4.69
N ILE A 5 1.87 -7.15 -4.59
CA ILE A 5 1.05 -5.95 -4.37
C ILE A 5 0.55 -5.45 -5.72
N ARG A 6 -0.76 -5.59 -5.98
CA ARG A 6 -1.41 -4.80 -7.03
C ARG A 6 -2.28 -3.75 -6.38
N LEU A 7 -2.45 -2.62 -7.05
CA LEU A 7 -3.36 -1.60 -6.59
C LEU A 7 -4.45 -1.34 -7.62
N SER A 8 -5.66 -1.15 -7.14
CA SER A 8 -6.79 -0.68 -7.93
C SER A 8 -7.18 0.68 -7.44
N ILE A 9 -7.36 1.64 -8.34
CA ILE A 9 -7.92 2.93 -7.95
C ILE A 9 -9.42 2.75 -7.82
N ILE A 10 -9.96 2.89 -6.61
CA ILE A 10 -11.40 2.77 -6.38
C ILE A 10 -12.09 4.07 -6.75
N TYR A 11 -11.49 5.18 -6.33
CA TYR A 11 -12.09 6.49 -6.50
C TYR A 11 -11.04 7.58 -6.56
N SER A 12 -11.33 8.56 -7.41
CA SER A 12 -10.69 9.86 -7.35
C SER A 12 -11.68 10.95 -7.66
N HIS A 13 -11.53 12.04 -6.91
CA HIS A 13 -12.18 13.30 -7.20
C HIS A 13 -11.11 14.34 -7.48
N ASN A 14 -11.23 15.01 -8.62
CA ASN A 14 -10.50 16.21 -8.95
C ASN A 14 -11.54 17.33 -9.12
N SER A 15 -11.67 18.20 -8.12
CA SER A 15 -12.53 19.38 -8.22
C SER A 15 -11.71 20.63 -8.45
N TYR A 16 -11.90 21.25 -9.61
CA TYR A 16 -11.30 22.54 -9.96
C TYR A 16 -11.72 23.67 -9.01
N ILE A 17 -12.90 23.55 -8.40
CA ILE A 17 -13.49 24.57 -7.52
C ILE A 17 -12.91 24.47 -6.09
N PHE A 18 -12.53 23.26 -5.64
CA PHE A 18 -12.07 23.03 -4.27
C PHE A 18 -10.56 22.76 -4.14
N LEU A 19 -9.81 22.64 -5.24
CA LEU A 19 -8.36 22.30 -5.27
C LEU A 19 -7.97 21.03 -4.48
N LEU A 20 -8.96 20.28 -4.00
CA LEU A 20 -8.81 19.06 -3.23
C LEU A 20 -8.79 17.90 -4.20
N HIS A 21 -7.62 17.31 -4.32
CA HIS A 21 -7.44 16.04 -5.01
C HIS A 21 -7.58 14.93 -3.97
N TYR A 22 -8.56 14.06 -4.18
CA TYR A 22 -8.76 12.87 -3.35
C TYR A 22 -8.36 11.63 -4.13
N LEU A 23 -7.61 10.75 -3.48
CA LEU A 23 -7.20 9.45 -4.01
C LEU A 23 -7.59 8.37 -3.01
N ALA A 24 -8.38 7.39 -3.46
CA ALA A 24 -8.60 6.15 -2.74
C ALA A 24 -8.13 4.96 -3.58
N ILE A 25 -7.27 4.14 -3.00
CA ILE A 25 -6.74 2.91 -3.60
C ILE A 25 -7.20 1.70 -2.80
N LYS A 26 -7.51 0.61 -3.51
CA LYS A 26 -7.64 -0.73 -2.94
C LYS A 26 -6.34 -1.46 -3.18
N ILE A 27 -5.77 -2.03 -2.13
CA ILE A 27 -4.74 -3.04 -2.32
C ILE A 27 -5.44 -4.35 -2.71
N LEU A 28 -4.96 -4.96 -3.78
CA LEU A 28 -5.39 -6.25 -4.27
C LEU A 28 -4.27 -7.27 -4.01
N TYR A 29 -4.68 -8.52 -3.77
CA TYR A 29 -3.79 -9.69 -3.65
C TYR A 29 -2.78 -9.64 -2.48
N GLN A 30 -3.22 -9.26 -1.28
CA GLN A 30 -2.51 -9.52 -0.02
C GLN A 30 -2.57 -11.01 0.39
N GLY A 31 -2.24 -11.92 -0.52
CA GLY A 31 -2.10 -13.33 -0.19
C GLY A 31 -0.70 -13.61 0.35
N GLY A 32 -0.55 -13.74 1.67
CA GLY A 32 0.72 -14.10 2.30
C GLY A 32 0.72 -13.89 3.82
N GLN A 33 1.89 -14.03 4.45
CA GLN A 33 2.07 -13.86 5.89
C GLN A 33 2.47 -12.42 6.28
N THR A 34 2.35 -11.46 5.37
CA THR A 34 2.78 -10.07 5.59
C THR A 34 1.60 -9.11 5.47
N GLU A 35 1.52 -8.15 6.39
CA GLU A 35 0.51 -7.10 6.41
C GLU A 35 1.13 -5.78 5.98
N ILE A 36 0.38 -4.96 5.21
CA ILE A 36 0.74 -3.57 4.94
C ILE A 36 0.24 -2.71 6.10
N VAL A 37 1.16 -2.13 6.87
CA VAL A 37 0.84 -1.33 8.06
C VAL A 37 0.85 0.17 7.79
N ALA A 38 1.54 0.63 6.73
CA ALA A 38 1.48 2.02 6.28
C ALA A 38 1.72 2.13 4.77
N ILE A 39 1.16 3.18 4.17
CA ILE A 39 1.36 3.52 2.76
C ILE A 39 1.65 5.01 2.65
N ASP A 40 2.74 5.35 1.95
CA ASP A 40 3.05 6.72 1.56
C ASP A 40 2.98 6.87 0.04
N VAL A 41 2.60 8.06 -0.43
CA VAL A 41 2.58 8.46 -1.83
C VAL A 41 3.42 9.72 -2.05
N ALA A 42 4.11 9.77 -3.20
CA ALA A 42 4.81 10.95 -3.67
C ALA A 42 4.68 11.07 -5.19
N GLN A 43 4.91 12.28 -5.71
CA GLN A 43 5.17 12.45 -7.14
C GLN A 43 6.47 11.73 -7.51
N VAL A 44 6.52 11.10 -8.67
CA VAL A 44 7.75 10.48 -9.20
C VAL A 44 8.88 11.51 -9.26
N GLY A 45 10.03 11.18 -8.68
CA GLY A 45 11.19 12.08 -8.58
C GLY A 45 11.16 13.05 -7.40
N SER A 46 10.06 13.11 -6.64
CA SER A 46 9.97 13.92 -5.42
C SER A 46 10.40 13.13 -4.18
N SER A 47 10.96 13.84 -3.19
CA SER A 47 11.20 13.36 -1.83
C SER A 47 10.10 13.76 -0.84
N ASN A 48 9.05 14.46 -1.30
CA ASN A 48 7.94 14.90 -0.46
C ASN A 48 6.86 13.81 -0.41
N TRP A 49 6.89 13.01 0.66
CA TRP A 49 5.96 11.92 0.90
C TRP A 49 4.75 12.39 1.70
N SER A 50 3.58 11.89 1.33
CA SER A 50 2.32 12.05 2.08
C SER A 50 1.80 10.67 2.45
N PHE A 51 1.36 10.51 3.70
CA PHE A 51 0.76 9.25 4.15
C PHE A 51 -0.66 9.08 3.62
N LEU A 52 -1.08 7.82 3.46
CA LEU A 52 -2.47 7.43 3.28
C LEU A 52 -3.03 6.91 4.61
N THR A 53 -4.32 7.12 4.81
CA THR A 53 -5.06 6.61 5.95
C THR A 53 -5.76 5.31 5.56
N ARG A 54 -5.63 4.27 6.39
CA ARG A 54 -6.42 3.04 6.23
C ARG A 54 -7.85 3.33 6.67
N ASN A 55 -8.80 3.13 5.78
CA ASN A 55 -10.20 3.45 6.03
C ASN A 55 -11.01 2.18 6.33
N ASN A 56 -11.22 1.33 5.32
CA ASN A 56 -11.96 0.08 5.48
C ASN A 56 -11.27 -1.08 4.74
N GLY A 57 -10.97 -2.16 5.45
CA GLY A 57 -10.31 -3.34 4.91
C GLY A 57 -8.99 -3.00 4.21
N ALA A 58 -8.94 -3.25 2.90
CA ALA A 58 -7.78 -2.99 2.06
C ALA A 58 -7.81 -1.61 1.35
N ILE A 59 -8.69 -0.70 1.78
CA ILE A 59 -8.84 0.64 1.20
C ILE A 59 -8.01 1.66 1.98
N TRP A 60 -7.23 2.43 1.23
CA TRP A 60 -6.36 3.49 1.73
C TRP A 60 -6.62 4.78 0.96
N ASP A 61 -6.68 5.91 1.65
CA ASP A 61 -6.99 7.18 1.02
C ASP A 61 -6.18 8.37 1.54
N THR A 62 -6.14 9.44 0.73
CA THR A 62 -5.54 10.73 1.09
C THR A 62 -6.19 11.87 0.32
N SER A 63 -6.28 13.03 0.97
CA SER A 63 -6.66 14.31 0.36
C SER A 63 -5.45 15.16 -0.05
N ARG A 64 -4.23 14.67 0.18
CA ARG A 64 -2.96 15.35 -0.13
C ARG A 64 -2.29 14.73 -1.35
N VAL A 65 -3.04 14.58 -2.43
CA VAL A 65 -2.56 13.87 -3.62
C VAL A 65 -1.55 14.74 -4.38
N PRO A 66 -0.31 14.25 -4.58
CA PRO A 66 0.67 14.96 -5.39
C PRO A 66 0.23 15.09 -6.85
N ALA A 67 0.69 16.12 -7.55
CA ALA A 67 0.47 16.25 -8.98
C ALA A 67 1.34 15.28 -9.78
N GLY A 68 0.89 14.90 -10.99
CA GLY A 68 1.69 14.09 -11.92
C GLY A 68 1.65 12.59 -11.65
N GLY A 69 2.65 11.88 -12.16
CA GLY A 69 2.79 10.43 -11.93
C GLY A 69 3.17 10.14 -10.49
N LEU A 70 2.65 9.04 -9.92
CA LEU A 70 2.78 8.71 -8.51
C LEU A 70 3.60 7.44 -8.26
N GLN A 71 4.39 7.53 -7.19
CA GLN A 71 5.16 6.44 -6.60
C GLN A 71 4.69 6.17 -5.17
N PHE A 72 4.88 4.94 -4.70
CA PHE A 72 4.38 4.48 -3.41
C PHE A 72 5.46 3.81 -2.58
N ARG A 73 5.40 4.00 -1.26
CA ARG A 73 6.13 3.17 -0.29
C ARG A 73 5.11 2.42 0.55
N PHE A 74 5.40 1.15 0.79
CA PHE A 74 4.60 0.28 1.63
C PHE A 74 5.48 -0.17 2.79
N LEU A 75 5.06 0.12 4.02
CA LEU A 75 5.63 -0.50 5.20
C LEU A 75 4.87 -1.81 5.44
N VAL A 76 5.60 -2.91 5.48
CA VAL A 76 5.02 -4.25 5.68
C VAL A 76 5.64 -4.96 6.86
N THR A 77 4.91 -5.88 7.50
CA THR A 77 5.50 -6.79 8.48
C THR A 77 6.48 -7.75 7.78
N ALA A 78 7.66 -7.98 8.37
CA ALA A 78 8.71 -8.83 7.79
C ALA A 78 9.69 -9.29 8.88
N GLY A 79 9.70 -10.59 9.19
CA GLY A 79 10.41 -11.10 10.35
C GLY A 79 9.79 -10.57 11.65
N TYR A 80 10.63 -10.26 12.64
CA TYR A 80 10.20 -9.60 13.89
C TYR A 80 10.03 -8.08 13.74
N ASP A 81 10.45 -7.52 12.61
CA ASP A 81 10.46 -6.10 12.31
C ASP A 81 9.51 -5.76 11.14
N GLY A 82 9.56 -4.51 10.70
CA GLY A 82 8.94 -4.05 9.46
C GLY A 82 9.94 -3.85 8.34
N LYS A 83 9.48 -3.92 7.09
CA LYS A 83 10.25 -3.63 5.89
C LYS A 83 9.53 -2.61 5.03
N THR A 84 10.25 -1.61 4.56
CA THR A 84 9.73 -0.67 3.56
C THR A 84 10.02 -1.19 2.16
N VAL A 85 8.98 -1.26 1.32
CA VAL A 85 9.08 -1.65 -0.08
C VAL A 85 8.63 -0.50 -0.98
N TRP A 86 9.40 -0.22 -2.02
CA TRP A 86 9.24 0.98 -2.84
C TRP A 86 8.80 0.63 -4.27
N ALA A 87 7.61 1.11 -4.64
CA ALA A 87 7.08 1.04 -6.00
C ALA A 87 7.27 2.40 -6.70
N LYS A 88 8.28 2.48 -7.57
CA LYS A 88 8.82 3.75 -8.08
C LYS A 88 7.98 4.47 -9.13
N ASN A 89 7.07 3.80 -9.83
CA ASN A 89 6.28 4.41 -10.90
C ASN A 89 5.02 3.58 -11.14
N VAL A 90 4.00 3.77 -10.30
CA VAL A 90 2.80 2.93 -10.33
C VAL A 90 1.66 3.60 -11.08
N LEU A 91 1.40 4.87 -10.79
CA LEU A 91 0.32 5.60 -11.44
C LEU A 91 0.89 6.62 -12.43
N PRO A 92 0.54 6.54 -13.73
CA PRO A 92 0.90 7.58 -14.69
C PRO A 92 0.11 8.86 -14.40
N ALA A 93 0.57 10.04 -14.82
CA ALA A 93 -0.09 11.31 -14.50
C ALA A 93 -1.59 11.41 -14.89
N ASN A 94 -2.01 10.62 -15.89
CA ASN A 94 -3.38 10.53 -16.40
C ASN A 94 -4.11 9.25 -15.91
N TRP A 95 -3.79 8.80 -14.70
CA TRP A 95 -4.41 7.62 -14.09
C TRP A 95 -5.94 7.76 -14.00
N LYS A 96 -6.68 6.63 -14.00
CA LYS A 96 -8.14 6.61 -14.06
C LYS A 96 -8.75 5.74 -12.95
N PRO A 97 -9.87 6.15 -12.34
CA PRO A 97 -10.65 5.29 -11.44
C PRO A 97 -11.12 4.01 -12.12
N GLY A 98 -11.23 2.93 -11.37
CA GLY A 98 -11.64 1.60 -11.84
C GLY A 98 -10.55 0.81 -12.57
N VAL A 99 -9.38 1.41 -12.82
CA VAL A 99 -8.25 0.73 -13.45
C VAL A 99 -7.33 0.11 -12.40
N ILE A 100 -6.82 -1.09 -12.70
CA ILE A 100 -5.83 -1.79 -11.90
C ILE A 100 -4.43 -1.47 -12.43
N TYR A 101 -3.54 -1.05 -11.55
CA TYR A 101 -2.14 -0.77 -11.83
C TYR A 101 -1.24 -1.75 -11.06
N ASP A 102 -0.31 -2.38 -11.78
CA ASP A 102 0.64 -3.33 -11.18
C ASP A 102 1.84 -2.54 -10.62
N THR A 103 2.12 -2.72 -9.32
CA THR A 103 3.25 -2.04 -8.67
C THR A 103 4.60 -2.64 -9.06
N LYS A 104 4.59 -3.86 -9.64
CA LYS A 104 5.75 -4.73 -9.86
C LYS A 104 6.52 -5.07 -8.58
N VAL A 105 5.93 -4.80 -7.42
CA VAL A 105 6.50 -5.14 -6.11
C VAL A 105 6.06 -6.55 -5.71
N GLN A 106 7.05 -7.35 -5.35
CA GLN A 106 6.87 -8.67 -4.75
C GLN A 106 7.46 -8.68 -3.35
N ILE A 107 6.73 -9.27 -2.41
CA ILE A 107 7.18 -9.50 -1.04
C ILE A 107 7.29 -11.01 -0.85
N SER A 108 8.50 -11.46 -0.53
CA SER A 108 8.79 -12.86 -0.21
C SER A 108 9.06 -13.06 1.29
N ASP A 109 9.04 -11.97 2.05
CA ASP A 109 9.30 -11.98 3.49
C ASP A 109 8.17 -12.71 4.24
N ILE A 110 8.50 -13.22 5.42
CA ILE A 110 7.58 -13.94 6.31
C ILE A 110 7.54 -13.17 7.62
N ALA A 111 6.37 -12.72 8.07
CA ALA A 111 6.24 -12.12 9.39
C ALA A 111 6.43 -13.19 10.46
N LYS A 112 7.13 -12.83 11.54
CA LYS A 112 7.31 -13.68 12.71
C LYS A 112 6.67 -12.98 13.89
N ASP A 113 5.76 -13.68 14.55
CA ASP A 113 5.26 -13.23 15.84
C ASP A 113 6.27 -13.62 16.93
N GLY A 114 6.52 -12.70 17.86
CA GLY A 114 7.38 -12.91 19.03
C GLY A 114 6.81 -13.87 20.08
N CYS A 115 5.95 -14.82 19.67
CA CYS A 115 5.41 -15.81 20.59
C CYS A 115 6.47 -16.87 20.91
N SER A 116 6.83 -16.96 22.18
CA SER A 116 7.78 -17.93 22.73
C SER A 116 7.14 -18.59 23.97
N PRO A 117 7.05 -19.93 24.05
CA PRO A 117 6.75 -20.92 23.01
C PRO A 117 5.23 -20.98 22.72
N CYS A 118 4.85 -21.40 21.51
CA CYS A 118 3.49 -21.88 21.26
C CYS A 118 3.31 -23.13 22.11
N ASP A 119 2.27 -23.17 22.94
CA ASP A 119 1.96 -24.34 23.77
C ASP A 119 1.65 -25.55 22.87
N ASP A 120 2.66 -26.40 22.63
CA ASP A 120 2.51 -27.75 22.07
C ASP A 120 1.99 -28.74 23.13
N GLY A 121 1.20 -28.22 24.07
CA GLY A 121 0.40 -28.98 25.01
C GLY A 121 -0.44 -30.02 24.26
N ASN A 122 0.04 -31.27 24.31
CA ASN A 122 -0.74 -32.46 24.01
C ASN A 122 -2.00 -32.42 24.87
N TRP A 123 -3.10 -31.97 24.27
CA TRP A 123 -4.42 -32.06 24.85
C TRP A 123 -4.74 -33.55 25.03
N LYS A 124 -4.80 -33.98 26.30
CA LYS A 124 -5.23 -35.33 26.70
C LYS A 124 -6.75 -35.37 26.82
#